data_AF-A0A3D4Z3C5-F1
#
_entry.id   AF-A0A3D4Z3C5-F1
#
_cell.length_a   1.000
_cell.length_b   1.000
_cell.length_c   1.000
_cell.angle_alpha   90.00
_cell.angle_beta   90.00
_cell.angle_gamma   90.00
#
_symmetry.space_group_name_H-M   'P 1'
#
loop_
_entity.id
_entity.type
_entity.pdbx_description
1 polymer ?
#
loop_
_entity_poly.entity_id
_entity_poly.type
_entity_poly.pdbx_seq_one_letter_code
_entity_poly.pdbx_strand_id
1 'polypeptide(L)' 'DMSFANQALCAEYMVKNHKKLEKQVYDVPPAIDQEIAKLKLKALGVKIDVLSPEQERYLASWQEGT' A
#
# COMPACT_ATOMS: atom_id res chain seq x y z
N ASP A 1 -1.90 -14.42 -7.99
CA ASP A 1 -0.47 -14.55 -7.65
C ASP A 1 0.02 -13.17 -7.19
N MET A 2 0.57 -13.03 -5.99
CA MET A 2 0.98 -11.72 -5.45
C MET A 2 2.26 -11.22 -6.12
N SER A 3 3.13 -12.12 -6.59
CA SER A 3 4.41 -11.76 -7.18
C SER A 3 4.24 -11.17 -8.58
N PHE A 4 3.35 -11.72 -9.41
CA PHE A 4 3.07 -11.16 -10.75
C PHE A 4 2.41 -9.78 -10.68
N ALA A 5 1.53 -9.54 -9.70
CA ALA A 5 0.91 -8.23 -9.51
C ALA A 5 1.97 -7.17 -9.15
N ASN A 6 2.91 -7.52 -8.26
CA ASN A 6 4.05 -6.67 -7.91
C ASN A 6 4.88 -6.33 -9.16
N GLN A 7 5.25 -7.34 -9.96
CA GLN A 7 6.05 -7.13 -11.17
C GLN A 7 5.34 -6.21 -12.18
N ALA A 8 4.05 -6.43 -12.43
CA ALA A 8 3.27 -5.64 -13.39
C ALA A 8 3.15 -4.16 -12.97
N LEU A 9 2.79 -3.90 -11.71
CA LEU A 9 2.62 -2.54 -11.20
C LEU A 9 3.96 -1.82 -11.04
N CYS A 10 5.03 -2.51 -10.63
CA CYS A 10 6.37 -1.93 -10.62
C CYS A 10 6.85 -1.58 -12.03
N ALA A 11 6.58 -2.42 -13.04
CA ALA A 11 6.91 -2.10 -14.43
C ALA A 11 6.16 -0.84 -14.91
N GLU A 12 4.86 -0.72 -14.61
CA GLU A 12 4.09 0.49 -14.91
C GLU A 12 4.65 1.73 -14.20
N TYR A 13 4.98 1.60 -12.91
CA TYR A 13 5.57 2.67 -12.12
C TYR A 13 6.89 3.16 -12.71
N MET A 14 7.76 2.23 -13.12
CA MET A 14 9.03 2.56 -13.78
C MET A 14 8.78 3.33 -15.08
N VAL A 15 7.88 2.85 -15.95
CA VAL A 15 7.57 3.54 -17.21
C VAL A 15 7.09 4.98 -16.95
N LYS A 16 6.19 5.17 -15.97
CA LYS A 16 5.63 6.48 -15.65
C LYS A 16 6.62 7.42 -14.94
N ASN A 17 7.57 6.88 -14.16
CA ASN A 17 8.44 7.67 -13.28
C ASN A 17 9.93 7.61 -13.64
N HIS A 18 10.32 6.95 -14.74
CA HIS A 18 11.73 6.70 -15.10
C HIS A 18 12.63 7.94 -15.03
N LYS A 19 12.12 9.14 -15.33
CA LYS A 19 12.89 10.40 -15.28
C LYS A 19 13.33 10.80 -13.87
N LYS A 20 12.66 10.30 -12.84
CA LYS A 20 12.93 10.56 -11.42
C LYS A 20 13.71 9.41 -10.76
N LEU A 21 13.95 8.33 -11.49
CA LEU A 21 14.65 7.16 -10.99
C LEU A 21 16.13 7.24 -11.37
N GLU A 22 16.97 6.90 -10.42
CA GLU A 22 18.41 6.77 -10.60
C GLU A 22 18.81 5.31 -10.79
N LYS A 23 20.08 5.06 -11.09
CA LYS A 23 20.61 3.71 -11.24
C LYS A 23 20.89 3.09 -9.87
N GLN A 24 19.84 2.76 -9.16
CA GLN A 24 19.89 2.10 -7.85
C GLN A 24 18.76 1.08 -7.72
N VAL A 25 18.86 0.21 -6.72
CA VAL A 25 17.80 -0.73 -6.36
C VAL A 25 16.81 -0.01 -5.48
N TYR A 26 15.54 -0.01 -5.89
CA TYR A 26 14.44 0.56 -5.13
C TYR A 26 13.58 -0.56 -4.54
N ASP A 27 13.10 -0.35 -3.33
CA ASP A 27 12.01 -1.14 -2.79
C ASP A 27 10.71 -0.87 -3.56
N VAL A 28 9.76 -1.81 -3.47
CA VAL A 28 8.42 -1.61 -4.02
C VAL A 28 7.77 -0.41 -3.34
N PRO A 29 7.28 0.59 -4.10
CA PRO A 29 6.56 1.71 -3.52
C PRO A 29 5.42 1.25 -2.59
N PRO A 30 5.29 1.77 -1.36
CA PRO A 30 4.29 1.31 -0.41
C PRO A 30 2.84 1.36 -0.93
N ALA A 31 2.53 2.32 -1.79
CA ALA A 31 1.22 2.42 -2.42
C ALA A 31 0.88 1.22 -3.31
N ILE A 32 1.88 0.69 -4.04
CA ILE A 32 1.71 -0.49 -4.90
C ILE A 32 1.46 -1.73 -4.05
N ASP A 33 2.25 -1.92 -3.00
CA ASP A 33 2.12 -3.07 -2.11
C ASP A 33 0.75 -3.08 -1.40
N GLN A 34 0.32 -1.91 -0.91
CA GLN A 34 -1.02 -1.75 -0.31
C GLN A 34 -2.16 -2.03 -1.29
N GLU A 35 -2.01 -1.60 -2.55
CA GLU A 35 -3.03 -1.85 -3.58
C GLU A 35 -3.14 -3.34 -3.91
N ILE A 36 -2.01 -4.05 -4.02
CA ILE A 36 -1.99 -5.49 -4.25
C ILE A 36 -2.62 -6.23 -3.07
N ALA A 37 -2.30 -5.84 -1.84
CA ALA A 37 -2.91 -6.41 -0.64
C ALA A 37 -4.43 -6.21 -0.64
N LYS A 38 -4.92 -4.99 -0.92
CA LYS A 38 -6.36 -4.69 -1.01
C LYS A 38 -7.05 -5.52 -2.10
N LEU A 39 -6.47 -5.61 -3.29
CA LEU A 39 -7.01 -6.41 -4.40
C LEU A 39 -7.07 -7.90 -4.05
N LYS A 40 -6.04 -8.42 -3.38
CA LYS A 40 -5.99 -9.82 -2.93
C LYS A 40 -7.08 -10.11 -1.89
N LEU A 41 -7.22 -9.26 -0.88
CA LEU A 41 -8.26 -9.40 0.15
C LEU A 41 -9.66 -9.36 -0.49
N LYS A 42 -9.89 -8.42 -1.41
CA LYS A 42 -11.15 -8.32 -2.18
C LYS A 42 -11.43 -9.59 -2.98
N ALA A 43 -10.43 -10.15 -3.66
CA ALA A 43 -10.58 -11.40 -4.42
C ALA A 43 -10.88 -12.62 -3.53
N LEU A 44 -10.43 -12.60 -2.26
CA LEU A 44 -10.76 -13.60 -1.25
C LEU A 44 -12.12 -13.35 -0.56
N GLY A 45 -12.83 -12.27 -0.91
CA GLY A 45 -14.08 -11.88 -0.25
C GLY A 45 -13.88 -11.32 1.17
N VAL A 46 -12.65 -10.99 1.56
CA VAL A 46 -12.35 -10.40 2.85
C VAL A 46 -12.66 -8.90 2.80
N LYS A 47 -13.47 -8.43 3.77
CA LYS A 47 -13.78 -7.01 3.95
C LYS A 47 -12.82 -6.40 4.96
N ILE A 48 -12.29 -5.22 4.62
CA ILE A 48 -11.56 -4.37 5.55
C ILE A 48 -12.61 -3.43 6.15
N ASP A 49 -12.69 -3.38 7.47
CA ASP A 49 -13.55 -2.43 8.17
C ASP A 49 -12.94 -1.02 8.12
N VAL A 50 -13.71 -0.04 8.59
CA VAL A 50 -13.27 1.35 8.69
C VAL A 50 -13.44 1.79 10.13
N LEU A 51 -12.49 2.59 10.60
CA LEU A 51 -12.57 3.16 11.94
C LEU A 51 -13.81 4.03 12.06
N SER A 52 -14.51 3.92 13.18
CA SER A 52 -15.56 4.86 13.54
C SER A 52 -14.94 6.23 13.87
N PRO A 53 -15.70 7.33 13.76
CA PRO A 53 -15.21 8.65 14.17
C PRO A 53 -14.77 8.73 15.65
N GLU A 54 -15.27 7.83 16.49
CA GLU A 54 -14.81 7.70 17.87
C GLU A 54 -13.46 6.97 17.97
N GLN A 55 -13.27 5.88 17.21
CA GLN A 55 -12.00 5.16 17.16
C GLN A 55 -10.87 6.01 16.57
N GLU A 56 -11.16 6.79 15.52
CA GLU A 56 -10.20 7.74 14.95
C GLU A 56 -9.79 8.81 15.96
N ARG A 57 -10.77 9.39 16.67
CA ARG A 57 -10.50 10.38 17.73
C ARG A 57 -9.69 9.76 18.87
N TYR A 58 -10.02 8.55 19.28
CA TYR A 58 -9.26 7.83 20.31
C TYR A 58 -7.80 7.63 19.91
N LEU A 59 -7.53 7.14 18.69
CA LEU A 59 -6.18 6.97 18.16
C LEU A 59 -5.41 8.28 18.05
N ALA A 60 -6.07 9.36 17.59
CA ALA A 60 -5.44 10.67 17.47
C ALA A 60 -5.21 11.37 18.81
N SER A 61 -5.97 11.01 19.86
CA SER A 61 -5.87 11.61 21.19
C SER A 61 -4.73 11.06 22.05
N TRP A 62 -4.08 9.98 21.63
CA TRP A 62 -2.91 9.42 22.32
C TRP A 62 -1.66 10.25 22.02
N GLN A 63 -1.40 11.25 22.87
CA GLN A 63 -0.25 12.16 22.78
C GLN A 63 0.92 11.81 23.72
N GLU A 64 0.83 10.76 24.53
CA GLU A 64 1.96 10.24 25.33
C GLU A 64 2.08 8.74 25.16
N GLY A 65 3.25 8.31 24.68
CA GLY A 65 3.63 6.91 24.55
C GLY A 65 3.88 6.24 25.90
N THR A 66 3.82 4.92 25.88
CA THR A 66 4.67 4.07 26.73
C THR A 66 5.88 3.66 25.94
#